data_AF-A0A845CCA2-F1
#
_entry.id   AF-A0A845CCA2-F1
#
_cell.length_a   1.000
_cell.length_b   1.000
_cell.length_c   1.000
_cell.angle_alpha   90.00
_cell.angle_beta   90.00
_cell.angle_gamma   90.00
#
_symmetry.space_group_name_H-M   'P 1'
#
loop_
_entity.id
_entity.type
_entity.pdbx_description
1 polymer ?
#
loop_
_entity_poly.entity_id
_entity_poly.type
_entity_poly.pdbx_seq_one_letter_code
_entity_poly.pdbx_strand_id
1 'polypeptide(L)'
;MARPAKVTRILHSRDLNRSKYDRLVEIAALCGRVRKDAWQRCSGWSTAQQSPREIRDDWMAEGYDWHGLPAVLGRATLLDALGDIHAGREAAKVPVRKAVWHRTEGDEEERHRLYALLKQNRWTEDSFLHRHMRKRWKGGTSRVTNQIVLEPGAYTAKVRHGRAWVHMQGMERGRRIAIPLREKHTPSGQLRILLQDNGQVEIHHAVDEEDACSTHPGGSETVGVDKGYTEAYTDSDGERHGRGLGDLLAAESDARKGKGQRRNRMRDLEQKHRDAGNVQKADSILRHNLGNRKWDRRQQRHQAQVRDFLCQAAHSVVDRAGTI
;
A
#
# COMPACT_ATOMS: atom_id res chain seq x y z
N MET A 1 18.51 12.92 19.98
CA MET A 1 18.53 12.92 18.50
C MET A 1 17.16 12.46 18.02
N ALA A 2 16.49 13.25 17.16
CA ALA A 2 15.27 12.80 16.51
C ALA A 2 15.59 11.59 15.64
N ARG A 3 14.71 10.59 15.59
CA ARG A 3 14.87 9.50 14.61
C ARG A 3 14.67 10.10 13.22
N PRO A 4 15.55 9.80 12.24
CA PRO A 4 15.36 10.24 10.87
C PRO A 4 14.00 9.74 10.35
N ALA A 5 13.36 10.55 9.51
CA ALA A 5 12.12 10.14 8.87
C ALA A 5 12.38 8.92 7.98
N LYS A 6 11.41 8.03 7.90
CA LYS A 6 11.49 6.81 7.09
C LYS A 6 10.63 6.98 5.85
N VAL A 7 11.18 6.63 4.69
CA VAL A 7 10.45 6.58 3.42
C VAL A 7 10.38 5.15 2.90
N THR A 8 9.35 4.85 2.11
CA THR A 8 9.19 3.51 1.52
C THR A 8 9.85 3.47 0.14
N ARG A 9 10.76 2.51 -0.06
CA ARG A 9 11.31 2.16 -1.37
C ARG A 9 10.69 0.86 -1.86
N ILE A 10 10.46 0.80 -3.17
CA ILE A 10 9.84 -0.35 -3.84
C ILE A 10 10.88 -0.97 -4.77
N LEU A 11 11.22 -2.22 -4.53
CA LEU A 11 12.05 -3.04 -5.40
C LEU A 11 11.16 -3.96 -6.23
N HIS A 12 11.55 -4.21 -7.47
CA HIS A 12 10.74 -4.97 -8.40
C HIS A 12 11.40 -6.30 -8.74
N SER A 13 10.61 -7.37 -8.76
CA SER A 13 11.10 -8.68 -9.20
C SER A 13 11.45 -8.70 -10.69
N ARG A 14 12.40 -9.55 -11.06
CA ARG A 14 12.82 -9.79 -12.44
C ARG A 14 12.65 -11.25 -12.83
N ASP A 15 11.84 -11.55 -13.84
CA ASP A 15 11.75 -12.89 -14.45
C ASP A 15 11.47 -14.01 -13.42
N LEU A 16 10.58 -13.75 -12.44
CA LEU A 16 10.19 -14.76 -11.46
C LEU A 16 9.45 -15.91 -12.14
N ASN A 17 9.94 -17.14 -11.96
CA ASN A 17 9.30 -18.34 -12.49
C ASN A 17 7.86 -18.46 -11.96
N ARG A 18 6.93 -18.83 -12.84
CA ARG A 18 5.51 -19.04 -12.55
C ARG A 18 5.26 -19.93 -11.32
N SER A 19 5.95 -21.05 -11.20
CA SER A 19 5.81 -21.96 -10.05
C SER A 19 6.17 -21.27 -8.72
N LYS A 20 7.20 -20.41 -8.71
CA LYS A 20 7.55 -19.63 -7.51
C LYS A 20 6.51 -18.56 -7.23
N TYR A 21 5.99 -17.90 -8.25
CA TYR A 21 4.91 -16.92 -8.12
C TYR A 21 3.65 -17.56 -7.53
N ASP A 22 3.23 -18.72 -8.04
CA ASP A 22 2.05 -19.42 -7.56
C ASP A 22 2.19 -19.85 -6.09
N ARG A 23 3.41 -20.26 -5.66
CA ARG A 23 3.73 -20.50 -4.24
C ARG A 23 3.60 -19.25 -3.37
N LEU A 24 3.97 -18.07 -3.89
CA LEU A 24 3.77 -16.81 -3.17
C LEU A 24 2.29 -16.46 -3.07
N VAL A 25 1.51 -16.69 -4.14
CA VAL A 25 0.05 -16.48 -4.14
C VAL A 25 -0.63 -17.33 -3.08
N GLU A 26 -0.22 -18.60 -2.97
CA GLU A 26 -0.72 -19.51 -1.93
C GLU A 26 -0.44 -18.93 -0.53
N ILE A 27 0.83 -18.60 -0.23
CA ILE A 27 1.23 -18.01 1.06
C ILE A 27 0.44 -16.72 1.34
N ALA A 28 0.30 -15.83 0.36
CA ALA A 28 -0.41 -14.57 0.52
C ALA A 28 -1.90 -14.76 0.83
N ALA A 29 -2.54 -15.77 0.22
CA ALA A 29 -3.92 -16.13 0.50
C ALA A 29 -4.08 -16.67 1.94
N LEU A 30 -3.15 -17.49 2.43
CA LEU A 30 -3.13 -17.93 3.82
C LEU A 30 -2.95 -16.75 4.78
N CYS A 31 -2.03 -15.82 4.46
CA CYS A 31 -1.85 -14.60 5.23
C CYS A 31 -3.16 -13.78 5.26
N GLY A 32 -3.90 -13.73 4.15
CA GLY A 32 -5.22 -13.10 4.10
C GLY A 32 -6.23 -13.69 5.09
N ARG A 33 -6.19 -15.00 5.34
CA ARG A 33 -7.03 -15.64 6.37
C ARG A 33 -6.64 -15.21 7.78
N VAL A 34 -5.35 -15.21 8.10
CA VAL A 34 -4.84 -14.70 9.38
C VAL A 34 -5.26 -13.24 9.61
N ARG A 35 -5.18 -12.38 8.58
CA ARG A 35 -5.66 -10.99 8.67
C ARG A 35 -7.15 -10.94 8.94
N LYS A 36 -7.96 -11.75 8.26
CA LYS A 36 -9.40 -11.81 8.47
C LYS A 36 -9.73 -12.19 9.92
N ASP A 37 -9.04 -13.19 10.47
CA ASP A 37 -9.24 -13.63 11.85
C ASP A 37 -8.84 -12.54 12.84
N ALA A 38 -7.72 -11.85 12.60
CA ALA A 38 -7.29 -10.72 13.44
C ALA A 38 -8.36 -9.61 13.46
N TRP A 39 -8.90 -9.24 12.30
CA TRP A 39 -9.98 -8.25 12.21
C TRP A 39 -11.26 -8.72 12.90
N GLN A 40 -11.63 -9.99 12.77
CA GLN A 40 -12.82 -10.54 13.40
C GLN A 40 -12.70 -10.60 14.93
N ARG A 41 -11.55 -11.04 15.45
CA ARG A 41 -11.35 -11.27 16.89
C ARG A 41 -10.89 -10.02 17.64
N CYS A 42 -10.10 -9.16 17.01
CA CYS A 42 -9.37 -8.09 17.69
C CYS A 42 -9.87 -6.68 17.37
N SER A 43 -10.92 -6.53 16.55
CA SER A 43 -11.53 -5.22 16.32
C SER A 43 -12.48 -4.77 17.44
N GLY A 44 -12.82 -5.67 18.36
CA GLY A 44 -13.67 -5.37 19.51
C GLY A 44 -13.03 -4.46 20.55
N TRP A 45 -13.79 -4.16 21.61
CA TRP A 45 -13.28 -3.41 22.77
C TRP A 45 -12.43 -4.27 23.72
N SER A 46 -12.65 -5.59 23.78
CA SER A 46 -11.88 -6.48 24.69
C SER A 46 -10.36 -6.38 24.47
N THR A 47 -9.95 -6.20 23.22
CA THR A 47 -8.55 -6.06 22.81
C THR A 47 -8.10 -4.60 22.73
N ALA A 48 -8.92 -3.64 23.18
CA ALA A 48 -8.63 -2.23 23.02
C ALA A 48 -7.48 -1.74 23.90
N GLN A 49 -7.36 -2.32 25.09
CA GLN A 49 -6.35 -1.96 26.08
C GLN A 49 -5.07 -2.80 25.93
N GLN A 50 -5.12 -3.88 25.16
CA GLN A 50 -3.97 -4.73 24.90
C GLN A 50 -3.13 -4.16 23.75
N SER A 51 -1.81 -4.29 23.89
CA SER A 51 -0.86 -4.04 22.81
C SER A 51 -0.92 -5.15 21.77
N PRO A 52 -0.50 -4.88 20.51
CA PRO A 52 -0.40 -5.91 19.49
C PRO A 52 0.47 -7.12 19.88
N ARG A 53 1.47 -6.92 20.76
CA ARG A 53 2.35 -7.99 21.22
C ARG A 53 1.68 -8.90 22.25
N GLU A 54 0.93 -8.33 23.19
CA GLU A 54 0.17 -9.11 24.17
C GLU A 54 -0.87 -9.99 23.47
N ILE A 55 -1.64 -9.43 22.53
CA ILE A 55 -2.63 -10.20 21.74
C ILE A 55 -1.95 -11.33 20.98
N ARG A 56 -0.78 -11.08 20.37
CA ARG A 56 -0.01 -12.13 19.68
C ARG A 56 0.42 -13.23 20.63
N ASP A 57 0.89 -12.88 21.82
CA ASP A 57 1.38 -13.83 22.81
C ASP A 57 0.24 -14.69 23.37
N ASP A 58 -0.95 -14.08 23.58
CA ASP A 58 -2.18 -14.80 23.92
C ASP A 58 -2.54 -15.84 22.85
N TRP A 59 -2.54 -15.45 21.56
CA TRP A 59 -2.84 -16.38 20.46
C TRP A 59 -1.83 -17.52 20.37
N MET A 60 -0.56 -17.27 20.70
CA MET A 60 0.45 -18.32 20.77
C MET A 60 0.21 -19.27 21.94
N ALA A 61 -0.15 -18.75 23.11
CA ALA A 61 -0.47 -19.55 24.30
C ALA A 61 -1.71 -20.43 24.07
N GLU A 62 -2.70 -19.92 23.33
CA GLU A 62 -3.90 -20.67 22.91
C GLU A 62 -3.63 -21.75 21.85
N GLY A 63 -2.43 -21.79 21.26
CA GLY A 63 -2.11 -22.73 20.19
C GLY A 63 -2.81 -22.43 18.87
N TYR A 64 -2.98 -21.15 18.53
CA TYR A 64 -3.65 -20.71 17.31
C TYR A 64 -3.09 -21.39 16.03
N ASP A 65 -3.98 -21.94 15.21
CA ASP A 65 -3.64 -22.51 13.91
C ASP A 65 -3.43 -21.40 12.86
N TRP A 66 -2.21 -21.31 12.35
CA TRP A 66 -1.81 -20.34 11.32
C TRP A 66 -2.33 -20.69 9.92
N HIS A 67 -3.39 -21.49 9.79
CA HIS A 67 -3.94 -21.99 8.53
C HIS A 67 -2.90 -22.76 7.71
N GLY A 68 -2.00 -23.48 8.40
CA GLY A 68 -0.85 -24.16 7.80
C GLY A 68 0.36 -23.29 7.46
N LEU A 69 0.33 -21.97 7.73
CA LEU A 69 1.52 -21.13 7.57
C LEU A 69 2.61 -21.48 8.58
N PRO A 70 3.89 -21.32 8.20
CA PRO A 70 4.97 -21.23 9.17
C PRO A 70 4.70 -20.13 10.20
N ALA A 71 4.89 -20.44 11.49
CA ALA A 71 4.60 -19.52 12.60
C ALA A 71 5.30 -18.15 12.48
N VAL A 72 6.49 -18.09 11.87
CA VAL A 72 7.18 -16.82 11.60
C VAL A 72 6.37 -15.90 10.68
N LEU A 73 5.83 -16.45 9.59
CA LEU A 73 4.99 -15.70 8.64
C LEU A 73 3.62 -15.35 9.24
N GLY A 74 3.04 -16.30 9.99
CA GLY A 74 1.78 -16.11 10.69
C GLY A 74 1.86 -14.96 11.70
N ARG A 75 2.87 -14.96 12.58
CA ARG A 75 3.09 -13.91 13.59
C ARG A 75 3.33 -12.54 12.98
N ALA A 76 4.17 -12.46 11.93
CA ALA A 76 4.42 -11.21 11.21
C ALA A 76 3.11 -10.65 10.61
N THR A 77 2.29 -11.54 10.03
CA THR A 77 0.99 -11.17 9.45
C THR A 77 -0.01 -10.70 10.50
N LEU A 78 -0.04 -11.36 11.67
CA LEU A 78 -0.90 -10.97 12.77
C LEU A 78 -0.52 -9.58 13.32
N LEU A 79 0.77 -9.35 13.60
CA LEU A 79 1.24 -8.06 14.10
C LEU A 79 0.94 -6.92 13.13
N ASP A 80 1.15 -7.14 11.83
CA ASP A 80 0.79 -6.19 10.77
C ASP A 80 -0.70 -5.84 10.80
N ALA A 81 -1.58 -6.85 10.87
CA ALA A 81 -3.02 -6.66 10.93
C ALA A 81 -3.47 -5.93 12.21
N LEU A 82 -2.86 -6.26 13.36
CA LEU A 82 -3.14 -5.59 14.63
C LEU A 82 -2.69 -4.12 14.60
N GLY A 83 -1.60 -3.81 13.89
CA GLY A 83 -1.16 -2.45 13.60
C GLY A 83 -2.23 -1.67 12.82
N ASP A 84 -2.77 -2.25 11.75
CA ASP A 84 -3.85 -1.64 10.95
C ASP A 84 -5.12 -1.41 11.78
N ILE A 85 -5.51 -2.37 12.62
CA ILE A 85 -6.65 -2.27 13.54
C ILE A 85 -6.43 -1.12 14.54
N HIS A 86 -5.24 -1.04 15.13
CA HIS A 86 -4.89 0.01 16.06
C HIS A 86 -4.94 1.39 15.38
N ALA A 87 -4.34 1.53 14.20
CA ALA A 87 -4.35 2.76 13.42
C ALA A 87 -5.79 3.20 13.06
N GLY A 88 -6.63 2.27 12.61
CA GLY A 88 -8.04 2.55 12.34
C GLY A 88 -8.80 3.01 13.58
N ARG A 89 -8.48 2.44 14.75
CA ARG A 89 -9.09 2.82 16.02
C ARG A 89 -8.68 4.23 16.45
N GLU A 90 -7.39 4.57 16.32
CA GLU A 90 -6.89 5.92 16.58
C GLU A 90 -7.52 6.94 15.62
N ALA A 91 -7.70 6.60 14.35
CA ALA A 91 -8.40 7.44 13.38
C ALA A 91 -9.86 7.70 13.80
N ALA A 92 -10.55 6.68 14.33
CA ALA A 92 -11.91 6.83 14.83
C ALA A 92 -12.01 7.78 16.04
N LYS A 93 -10.93 7.97 16.81
CA LYS A 93 -10.89 8.92 17.94
C LYS A 93 -10.84 10.38 17.49
N VAL A 94 -10.33 10.70 16.30
CA VAL A 94 -10.23 12.08 15.78
C VAL A 94 -11.57 12.82 15.82
N PRO A 95 -12.67 12.30 15.22
CA PRO A 95 -13.97 12.95 15.33
C PRO A 95 -14.56 12.92 16.75
N VAL A 96 -14.17 11.95 17.60
CA VAL A 96 -14.61 11.90 19.00
C VAL A 96 -13.94 12.99 19.83
N ARG A 97 -12.66 13.29 19.59
CA ARG A 97 -11.96 14.41 20.23
C ARG A 97 -12.66 15.74 19.94
N LYS A 98 -13.09 15.95 18.69
CA LYS A 98 -13.89 17.12 18.32
C LYS A 98 -15.23 17.17 19.08
N ALA A 99 -15.91 16.03 19.23
CA ALA A 99 -17.16 15.97 19.99
C ALA A 99 -16.97 16.22 21.50
N VAL A 100 -15.86 15.74 22.08
CA VAL A 100 -15.48 16.05 23.46
C VAL A 100 -15.28 17.56 23.62
N TRP A 101 -14.50 18.18 22.73
CA TRP A 101 -14.25 19.61 22.75
C TRP A 101 -15.53 20.45 22.80
N HIS A 102 -16.51 20.14 21.95
CA HIS A 102 -17.80 20.83 21.93
C HIS A 102 -18.68 20.55 23.15
N ARG A 103 -18.55 19.37 23.78
CA ARG A 103 -19.34 19.00 24.97
C ARG A 103 -18.85 19.72 26.22
N THR A 104 -17.55 19.91 26.33
CA THR A 104 -16.88 20.42 27.53
C THR A 104 -16.48 21.88 27.35
N GLU A 105 -17.29 22.66 26.63
CA GLU A 105 -17.04 24.09 26.45
C GLU A 105 -17.20 24.79 27.82
N GLY A 106 -16.13 25.42 28.29
CA GLY A 106 -16.08 26.03 29.62
C GLY A 106 -15.74 25.08 30.77
N ASP A 107 -15.54 23.78 30.53
CA ASP A 107 -15.19 22.78 31.54
C ASP A 107 -13.88 22.05 31.16
N GLU A 108 -12.76 22.61 31.60
CA GLU A 108 -11.43 22.09 31.29
C GLU A 108 -11.09 20.79 32.03
N GLU A 109 -11.58 20.62 33.26
CA GLU A 109 -11.35 19.41 34.06
C GLU A 109 -12.02 18.21 33.42
N GLU A 110 -13.29 18.34 33.02
CA GLU A 110 -14.02 17.27 32.34
C GLU A 110 -13.41 16.96 30.97
N ARG A 111 -12.95 17.99 30.25
CA ARG A 111 -12.22 17.82 28.99
C ARG A 111 -10.98 16.95 29.16
N HIS A 112 -10.17 17.25 30.18
CA HIS A 112 -8.96 16.48 30.49
C HIS A 112 -9.29 15.04 30.90
N ARG A 113 -10.32 14.83 31.74
CA ARG A 113 -10.81 13.50 32.12
C ARG A 113 -11.19 12.67 30.88
N LEU A 114 -12.01 13.22 29.99
CA LEU A 114 -12.47 12.51 28.79
C LEU A 114 -11.34 12.23 27.80
N TYR A 115 -10.41 13.16 27.62
CA TYR A 115 -9.21 12.92 26.80
C TYR A 115 -8.29 11.85 27.39
N ALA A 116 -8.11 11.81 28.70
CA ALA A 116 -7.33 10.78 29.37
C ALA A 116 -7.94 9.38 29.14
N LEU A 117 -9.25 9.23 29.37
CA LEU A 117 -9.97 7.98 29.10
C LEU A 117 -9.86 7.55 27.64
N LEU A 118 -10.05 8.49 26.70
CA LEU A 118 -9.96 8.21 25.27
C LEU A 118 -8.53 7.81 24.85
N LYS A 119 -7.50 8.44 25.42
CA LYS A 119 -6.09 8.13 25.16
C LYS A 119 -5.73 6.74 25.67
N GLN A 120 -6.21 6.37 26.86
CA GLN A 120 -5.93 5.08 27.51
C GLN A 120 -6.78 3.91 26.96
N ASN A 121 -7.61 4.15 25.94
CA ASN A 121 -8.56 3.16 25.42
C ASN A 121 -9.67 2.73 26.41
N ARG A 122 -9.96 3.56 27.42
CA ARG A 122 -10.94 3.32 28.49
C ARG A 122 -12.29 4.00 28.25
N TRP A 123 -12.65 4.23 26.98
CA TRP A 123 -13.90 4.94 26.61
C TRP A 123 -15.19 4.24 27.02
N THR A 124 -15.17 2.97 27.44
CA THR A 124 -16.36 2.26 27.93
C THR A 124 -16.77 2.69 29.33
N GLU A 125 -15.87 3.30 30.08
CA GLU A 125 -16.11 3.77 31.45
C GLU A 125 -16.95 5.05 31.49
N ASP A 126 -17.02 5.78 30.37
CA ASP A 126 -17.88 6.95 30.21
C ASP A 126 -18.96 6.70 29.15
N SER A 127 -20.22 7.00 29.49
CA SER A 127 -21.36 6.72 28.61
C SER A 127 -21.34 7.53 27.30
N PHE A 128 -20.82 8.76 27.34
CA PHE A 128 -20.72 9.64 26.18
C PHE A 128 -19.63 9.14 25.23
N LEU A 129 -18.43 8.87 25.73
CA LEU A 129 -17.32 8.31 24.93
C LEU A 129 -17.69 6.95 24.37
N HIS A 130 -18.32 6.08 25.16
CA HIS A 130 -18.74 4.75 24.72
C HIS A 130 -19.72 4.85 23.54
N ARG A 131 -20.72 5.73 23.64
CA ARG A 131 -21.68 5.97 22.54
C ARG A 131 -20.98 6.51 21.29
N HIS A 132 -20.07 7.45 21.44
CA HIS A 132 -19.39 8.08 20.29
C HIS A 132 -18.40 7.11 19.62
N MET A 133 -17.60 6.39 20.40
CA MET A 133 -16.69 5.38 19.87
C MET A 133 -17.46 4.25 19.18
N ARG A 134 -18.55 3.72 19.76
CA ARG A 134 -19.38 2.70 19.07
C ARG A 134 -19.98 3.18 17.76
N LYS A 135 -20.20 4.49 17.58
CA LYS A 135 -20.70 5.04 16.31
C LYS A 135 -19.58 5.15 15.27
N ARG A 136 -18.39 5.60 15.68
CA ARG A 136 -17.24 5.88 14.79
C ARG A 136 -16.40 4.64 14.48
N TRP A 137 -16.28 3.73 15.44
CA TRP A 137 -15.53 2.49 15.32
C TRP A 137 -16.51 1.31 15.29
N LYS A 138 -16.63 0.67 14.12
CA LYS A 138 -17.45 -0.53 13.90
C LYS A 138 -16.61 -1.80 13.75
N GLY A 139 -15.29 -1.67 13.90
CA GLY A 139 -14.36 -2.67 13.42
C GLY A 139 -14.31 -2.72 11.90
N GLY A 140 -13.90 -3.85 11.36
CA GLY A 140 -13.74 -4.04 9.93
C GLY A 140 -13.45 -5.48 9.56
N THR A 141 -13.23 -5.70 8.27
CA THR A 141 -12.75 -6.98 7.73
C THR A 141 -11.65 -6.69 6.72
N SER A 142 -10.64 -7.55 6.68
CA SER A 142 -9.64 -7.50 5.61
C SER A 142 -10.06 -8.40 4.46
N ARG A 143 -9.95 -7.88 3.23
CA ARG A 143 -10.05 -8.65 1.97
C ARG A 143 -8.70 -8.80 1.28
N VAL A 144 -7.62 -8.37 1.93
CA VAL A 144 -6.28 -8.32 1.35
C VAL A 144 -5.66 -9.71 1.34
N THR A 145 -5.45 -10.25 0.15
CA THR A 145 -4.97 -11.62 -0.10
C THR A 145 -3.72 -11.68 -0.99
N ASN A 146 -3.19 -10.53 -1.39
CA ASN A 146 -2.07 -10.41 -2.32
C ASN A 146 -0.80 -9.87 -1.66
N GLN A 147 -0.70 -9.90 -0.32
CA GLN A 147 0.47 -9.38 0.38
C GLN A 147 1.01 -10.33 1.45
N ILE A 148 2.33 -10.35 1.61
CA ILE A 148 3.07 -11.12 2.61
C ILE A 148 3.98 -10.16 3.38
N VAL A 149 4.03 -10.30 4.70
CA VAL A 149 4.89 -9.48 5.55
C VAL A 149 5.99 -10.37 6.11
N LEU A 150 7.23 -9.89 6.01
CA LEU A 150 8.43 -10.59 6.46
C LEU A 150 9.14 -9.75 7.52
N GLU A 151 9.35 -10.36 8.68
CA GLU A 151 10.22 -9.82 9.72
C GLU A 151 11.70 -10.08 9.39
N PRO A 152 12.63 -9.27 9.95
CA PRO A 152 14.04 -9.60 9.97
C PRO A 152 14.26 -11.03 10.52
N GLY A 153 14.95 -11.87 9.75
CA GLY A 153 15.15 -13.30 10.06
C GLY A 153 14.24 -14.27 9.30
N ALA A 154 13.09 -13.81 8.77
CA ALA A 154 12.22 -14.61 7.89
C ALA A 154 12.77 -14.71 6.45
N TYR A 155 13.80 -13.93 6.14
CA TYR A 155 14.43 -13.87 4.83
C TYR A 155 15.93 -13.64 4.91
N THR A 156 16.61 -13.85 3.77
CA THR A 156 17.99 -13.43 3.56
C THR A 156 18.09 -12.73 2.22
N ALA A 157 18.60 -11.51 2.22
CA ALA A 157 18.90 -10.77 1.00
C ALA A 157 20.40 -10.88 0.68
N LYS A 158 20.75 -11.21 -0.57
CA LYS A 158 22.16 -11.29 -1.02
C LYS A 158 22.29 -10.99 -2.49
N VAL A 159 23.43 -10.42 -2.89
CA VAL A 159 23.78 -10.23 -4.30
C VAL A 159 24.43 -11.51 -4.84
N ARG A 160 23.95 -11.99 -5.99
CA ARG A 160 24.50 -13.16 -6.69
C ARG A 160 24.41 -12.94 -8.20
N HIS A 161 25.51 -13.18 -8.92
CA HIS A 161 25.63 -12.93 -10.37
C HIS A 161 25.21 -11.50 -10.77
N GLY A 162 25.66 -10.51 -9.99
CA GLY A 162 25.40 -9.09 -10.26
C GLY A 162 23.95 -8.63 -10.05
N ARG A 163 23.12 -9.40 -9.34
CA ARG A 163 21.71 -9.07 -9.02
C ARG A 163 21.40 -9.34 -7.56
N ALA A 164 20.52 -8.55 -6.95
CA ALA A 164 20.02 -8.84 -5.61
C ALA A 164 18.95 -9.94 -5.63
N TRP A 165 18.96 -10.76 -4.59
CA TRP A 165 18.01 -11.87 -4.40
C TRP A 165 17.48 -11.87 -2.97
N VAL A 166 16.16 -11.95 -2.82
CA VAL A 166 15.50 -12.15 -1.53
C VAL A 166 15.09 -13.62 -1.40
N HIS A 167 15.63 -14.30 -0.40
CA HIS A 167 15.33 -15.70 -0.09
C HIS A 167 14.46 -15.75 1.15
N MET A 168 13.14 -15.81 0.97
CA MET A 168 12.17 -15.88 2.06
C MET A 168 11.82 -17.33 2.42
N GLN A 169 11.38 -17.54 3.65
CA GLN A 169 10.82 -18.81 4.09
C GLN A 169 9.60 -19.21 3.21
N GLY A 170 9.59 -20.46 2.73
CA GLY A 170 8.43 -21.06 2.09
C GLY A 170 7.60 -21.90 3.08
N MET A 171 6.59 -22.60 2.57
CA MET A 171 5.75 -23.51 3.38
C MET A 171 6.55 -24.68 3.96
N GLU A 172 7.45 -25.27 3.18
CA GLU A 172 8.28 -26.39 3.60
C GLU A 172 9.56 -25.93 4.31
N ARG A 173 9.89 -26.58 5.43
CA ARG A 173 11.11 -26.31 6.20
C ARG A 173 12.34 -26.47 5.32
N GLY A 174 13.23 -25.47 5.34
CA GLY A 174 14.47 -25.45 4.54
C GLY A 174 14.29 -25.08 3.07
N ARG A 175 13.07 -25.12 2.50
CA ARG A 175 12.83 -24.78 1.09
C ARG A 175 12.39 -23.34 0.89
N ARG A 176 13.38 -22.44 0.89
CA ARG A 176 13.17 -21.00 0.67
C ARG A 176 12.72 -20.67 -0.76
N ILE A 177 11.92 -19.62 -0.90
CA ILE A 177 11.52 -19.04 -2.19
C ILE A 177 12.50 -17.92 -2.52
N ALA A 178 13.24 -18.09 -3.62
CA ALA A 178 14.20 -17.10 -4.10
C ALA A 178 13.56 -16.18 -5.13
N ILE A 179 13.45 -14.89 -4.78
CA ILE A 179 12.91 -13.80 -5.58
C ILE A 179 14.08 -12.97 -6.15
N PRO A 180 14.36 -13.06 -7.45
CA PRO A 180 15.33 -12.17 -8.11
C PRO A 180 14.78 -10.75 -8.22
N LEU A 181 15.62 -9.76 -7.93
CA LEU A 181 15.31 -8.34 -8.08
C LEU A 181 15.89 -7.76 -9.37
N ARG A 182 15.30 -6.66 -9.85
CA ARG A 182 15.84 -5.88 -10.97
C ARG A 182 17.07 -5.11 -10.55
N GLU A 183 17.05 -4.56 -9.35
CA GLU A 183 18.09 -3.74 -8.78
C GLU A 183 19.21 -4.59 -8.14
N LYS A 184 20.37 -3.95 -7.91
CA LYS A 184 21.50 -4.56 -7.18
C LYS A 184 21.42 -4.36 -5.66
N HIS A 185 20.52 -3.48 -5.21
CA HIS A 185 20.34 -3.13 -3.81
C HIS A 185 19.60 -4.25 -3.05
N THR A 186 20.10 -4.59 -1.86
CA THR A 186 19.49 -5.60 -0.99
C THR A 186 18.63 -4.93 0.08
N PRO A 187 17.33 -5.25 0.18
CA PRO A 187 16.48 -4.63 1.17
C PRO A 187 16.75 -5.18 2.59
N SER A 188 16.59 -4.32 3.59
CA SER A 188 16.76 -4.62 5.01
C SER A 188 15.49 -4.25 5.80
N GLY A 189 15.41 -4.73 7.05
CA GLY A 189 14.28 -4.46 7.94
C GLY A 189 13.05 -5.31 7.64
N GLN A 190 11.87 -4.78 7.96
CA GLN A 190 10.61 -5.44 7.66
C GLN A 190 10.29 -5.27 6.17
N LEU A 191 9.98 -6.37 5.48
CA LEU A 191 9.60 -6.35 4.07
C LEU A 191 8.12 -6.60 3.93
N ARG A 192 7.46 -5.83 3.05
CA ARG A 192 6.12 -6.14 2.58
C ARG A 192 6.19 -6.52 1.10
N ILE A 193 5.87 -7.78 0.82
CA ILE A 193 5.81 -8.32 -0.53
C ILE A 193 4.39 -8.14 -1.05
N LEU A 194 4.23 -7.43 -2.17
CA LEU A 194 2.97 -7.27 -2.88
C LEU A 194 3.00 -8.07 -4.18
N LEU A 195 1.94 -8.84 -4.41
CA LEU A 195 1.73 -9.62 -5.62
C LEU A 195 0.79 -8.85 -6.53
N GLN A 196 1.27 -8.55 -7.75
CA GLN A 196 0.53 -7.81 -8.76
C GLN A 196 -0.12 -8.78 -9.75
N ASP A 197 -1.33 -8.48 -10.21
CA ASP A 197 -2.09 -9.34 -11.15
C ASP A 197 -1.38 -9.59 -12.49
N ASN A 198 -0.37 -8.78 -12.81
CA ASN A 198 0.48 -8.92 -13.98
C ASN A 198 1.60 -9.97 -13.81
N GLY A 199 1.72 -10.60 -12.63
CA GLY A 199 2.77 -11.57 -12.28
C GLY A 199 4.05 -10.96 -11.70
N GLN A 200 4.09 -9.64 -11.53
CA GLN A 200 5.21 -8.93 -10.91
C GLN A 200 5.07 -9.00 -9.39
N VAL A 201 6.22 -9.14 -8.72
CA VAL A 201 6.33 -9.05 -7.28
C VAL A 201 7.04 -7.76 -6.92
N GLU A 202 6.46 -7.01 -5.99
CA GLU A 202 7.03 -5.79 -5.43
C GLU A 202 7.46 -6.05 -4.00
N ILE A 203 8.63 -5.55 -3.63
CA ILE A 203 9.14 -5.62 -2.26
C ILE A 203 9.24 -4.19 -1.75
N HIS A 204 8.36 -3.86 -0.81
CA HIS A 204 8.30 -2.58 -0.14
C HIS A 204 9.11 -2.69 1.15
N HIS A 205 10.05 -1.77 1.35
CA HIS A 205 10.84 -1.70 2.58
C HIS A 205 11.05 -0.24 2.99
N ALA A 206 11.20 -0.02 4.30
CA ALA A 206 11.50 1.29 4.84
C ALA A 206 13.02 1.55 4.78
N VAL A 207 13.39 2.75 4.36
CA VAL A 207 14.77 3.26 4.39
C VAL A 207 14.77 4.61 5.11
N ASP A 208 15.90 4.99 5.68
CA ASP A 208 16.08 6.35 6.16
C ASP A 208 15.99 7.33 5.00
N GLU A 209 15.34 8.47 5.21
CA GLU A 209 15.17 9.51 4.20
C GLU A 209 16.53 9.97 3.65
N GLU A 210 17.52 10.09 4.54
CA GLU A 210 18.91 10.43 4.20
C GLU A 210 19.55 9.43 3.22
N ASP A 211 19.28 8.13 3.38
CA ASP A 211 19.76 7.07 2.48
C ASP A 211 18.96 6.99 1.17
N ALA A 212 17.75 7.54 1.18
CA ALA A 212 16.85 7.52 0.03
C ALA A 212 17.08 8.70 -0.91
N CYS A 213 17.35 9.89 -0.37
CA CYS A 213 17.52 11.09 -1.16
C CYS A 213 18.78 10.98 -2.03
N SER A 214 18.65 11.35 -3.30
CA SER A 214 19.82 11.55 -4.14
C SER A 214 20.65 12.66 -3.52
N THR A 215 21.89 12.37 -3.14
CA THR A 215 22.88 13.38 -2.73
C THR A 215 23.38 14.21 -3.93
N HIS A 216 22.58 14.30 -5.01
CA HIS A 216 22.94 15.09 -6.17
C HIS A 216 22.94 16.54 -5.72
N PRO A 217 24.07 17.26 -5.82
CA PRO A 217 24.09 18.68 -5.49
C PRO A 217 23.10 19.38 -6.41
N GLY A 218 22.20 20.17 -5.83
CA GLY A 218 21.43 21.15 -6.59
C GLY A 218 22.29 22.37 -6.89
N GLY A 219 21.75 23.29 -7.69
CA GLY A 219 22.38 24.59 -7.87
C GLY A 219 22.25 25.46 -6.61
N SER A 220 22.59 26.74 -6.73
CA SER A 220 22.55 27.70 -5.61
C SER A 220 21.58 28.85 -5.84
N GLU A 221 20.90 28.88 -7.00
CA GLU A 221 20.06 30.02 -7.40
C GLU A 221 18.66 29.94 -6.76
N THR A 222 18.06 31.10 -6.49
CA THR A 222 16.64 31.16 -6.12
C THR A 222 15.82 31.27 -7.39
N VAL A 223 15.17 30.18 -7.79
CA VAL A 223 14.41 30.09 -9.03
C VAL A 223 12.90 30.04 -8.74
N GLY A 224 12.14 30.98 -9.29
CA GLY A 224 10.67 30.91 -9.27
C GLY A 224 10.18 29.90 -10.29
N VAL A 225 9.21 29.04 -9.93
CA VAL A 225 8.73 27.96 -10.82
C VAL A 225 7.21 27.99 -10.94
N ASP A 226 6.72 28.10 -12.17
CA ASP A 226 5.31 27.91 -12.51
C ASP A 226 5.06 26.54 -13.16
N LYS A 227 3.91 25.92 -12.89
CA LYS A 227 3.56 24.58 -13.40
C LYS A 227 2.63 24.71 -14.61
N GLY A 228 3.05 24.15 -15.74
CA GLY A 228 2.30 24.21 -17.00
C GLY A 228 1.65 22.88 -17.41
N TYR A 229 0.80 22.94 -18.43
CA TYR A 229 0.26 21.76 -19.11
C TYR A 229 1.08 21.37 -20.34
N THR A 230 1.47 22.34 -21.18
CA THR A 230 2.27 22.10 -22.39
C THR A 230 3.72 21.75 -22.03
N GLU A 231 4.28 22.49 -21.10
CA GLU A 231 5.57 22.24 -20.45
C GLU A 231 5.35 21.95 -18.96
N ALA A 232 6.17 21.08 -18.37
CA ALA A 232 6.00 20.71 -16.97
C ALA A 232 6.27 21.88 -16.01
N TYR A 233 7.34 22.64 -16.27
CA TYR A 233 7.74 23.79 -15.46
C TYR A 233 8.23 24.94 -16.35
N THR A 234 7.91 26.17 -15.98
CA THR A 234 8.53 27.39 -16.52
C THR A 234 9.18 28.13 -15.38
N ASP A 235 10.45 28.48 -15.53
CA ASP A 235 11.16 29.23 -14.50
C ASP A 235 11.04 30.76 -14.66
N SER A 236 11.49 31.48 -13.64
CA SER A 236 11.49 32.95 -13.60
C SER A 236 12.37 33.60 -14.68
N ASP A 237 13.32 32.86 -15.24
CA ASP A 237 14.18 33.33 -16.35
C ASP A 237 13.53 33.06 -17.72
N GLY A 238 12.34 32.44 -17.72
CA GLY A 238 11.56 32.12 -18.91
C GLY A 238 12.00 30.81 -19.61
N GLU A 239 12.90 30.04 -19.00
CA GLU A 239 13.28 28.73 -19.50
C GLU A 239 12.20 27.69 -19.18
N ARG A 240 11.97 26.78 -20.13
CA ARG A 240 10.87 25.83 -20.10
C ARG A 240 11.41 24.41 -19.97
N HIS A 241 11.08 23.78 -18.86
CA HIS A 241 11.51 22.44 -18.50
C HIS A 241 10.39 21.43 -18.77
N GLY A 242 10.75 20.29 -19.36
CA GLY A 242 9.79 19.24 -19.70
C GLY A 242 8.78 19.66 -20.77
N ARG A 243 9.26 20.11 -21.94
CA ARG A 243 8.41 20.40 -23.10
C ARG A 243 7.76 19.12 -23.65
N GLY A 244 6.47 19.19 -23.99
CA GLY A 244 5.73 18.05 -24.57
C GLY A 244 4.95 17.22 -23.55
N LEU A 245 4.74 17.73 -22.33
CA LEU A 245 3.88 17.10 -21.33
C LEU A 245 2.44 16.97 -21.85
N GLY A 246 1.93 18.05 -22.46
CA GLY A 246 0.57 18.10 -22.99
C GLY A 246 0.32 17.03 -24.05
N ASP A 247 1.28 16.83 -24.96
CA ASP A 247 1.20 15.81 -26.02
C ASP A 247 1.22 14.39 -25.43
N LEU A 248 2.10 14.15 -24.45
CA LEU A 248 2.18 12.87 -23.74
C LEU A 248 0.85 12.51 -23.08
N LEU A 249 0.22 13.47 -22.40
CA LEU A 249 -1.08 13.29 -21.74
C LEU A 249 -2.23 13.14 -22.75
N ALA A 250 -2.24 13.95 -23.81
CA ALA A 250 -3.26 13.92 -24.86
C ALA A 250 -3.28 12.57 -25.59
N ALA A 251 -2.11 12.05 -25.96
CA ALA A 251 -1.97 10.78 -26.68
C ALA A 251 -2.61 9.61 -25.92
N GLU A 252 -2.46 9.57 -24.59
CA GLU A 252 -3.11 8.53 -23.78
C GLU A 252 -4.60 8.78 -23.60
N SER A 253 -5.03 10.03 -23.44
CA SER A 253 -6.44 10.41 -23.36
C SER A 253 -7.22 9.97 -24.60
N ASP A 254 -6.70 10.28 -25.79
CA ASP A 254 -7.33 9.91 -27.06
C ASP A 254 -7.39 8.40 -27.27
N ALA A 255 -6.31 7.69 -26.92
CA ALA A 255 -6.29 6.24 -26.99
C ALA A 255 -7.31 5.60 -26.03
N ARG A 256 -7.49 6.16 -24.83
CA ARG A 256 -8.50 5.72 -23.86
C ARG A 256 -9.90 6.01 -24.35
N LYS A 257 -10.16 7.19 -24.91
CA LYS A 257 -11.45 7.55 -25.50
C LYS A 257 -11.87 6.55 -26.57
N GLY A 258 -10.99 6.29 -27.55
CA GLY A 258 -11.28 5.34 -28.61
C GLY A 258 -11.47 3.90 -28.10
N LYS A 259 -10.69 3.47 -27.11
CA LYS A 259 -10.86 2.14 -26.51
C LYS A 259 -12.14 2.04 -25.66
N GLY A 260 -12.48 3.09 -24.93
CA GLY A 260 -13.68 3.22 -24.12
C GLY A 260 -14.95 3.11 -24.96
N GLN A 261 -15.02 3.83 -26.08
CA GLN A 261 -16.14 3.73 -27.03
C GLN A 261 -16.35 2.31 -27.55
N ARG A 262 -15.26 1.63 -27.98
CA ARG A 262 -15.33 0.22 -28.41
C ARG A 262 -15.79 -0.72 -27.30
N ARG A 263 -15.34 -0.50 -26.06
CA ARG A 263 -15.75 -1.30 -24.90
C ARG A 263 -17.22 -1.06 -24.54
N ASN A 264 -17.73 0.16 -24.67
CA ASN A 264 -19.13 0.45 -24.42
C ASN A 264 -20.03 -0.34 -25.35
N ARG A 265 -19.72 -0.35 -26.67
CA ARG A 265 -20.43 -1.19 -27.64
C ARG A 265 -20.42 -2.67 -27.27
N MET A 266 -19.29 -3.20 -26.77
CA MET A 266 -19.22 -4.60 -26.34
C MET A 266 -20.04 -4.87 -25.06
N ARG A 267 -20.15 -3.91 -24.14
CA ARG A 267 -21.04 -4.00 -22.99
C ARG A 267 -22.51 -4.03 -23.42
N ASP A 268 -22.89 -3.16 -24.35
CA ASP A 268 -24.26 -3.13 -24.87
C ASP A 268 -24.63 -4.47 -25.54
N LEU A 269 -23.69 -5.08 -26.27
CA LEU A 269 -23.89 -6.41 -26.86
C LEU A 269 -23.97 -7.52 -25.80
N GLU A 270 -23.12 -7.47 -24.79
CA GLU A 270 -23.14 -8.42 -23.68
C GLU A 270 -24.48 -8.38 -22.94
N GLN A 271 -24.96 -7.19 -22.61
CA GLN A 271 -26.26 -6.98 -21.96
C GLN A 271 -27.40 -7.49 -22.84
N LYS A 272 -27.43 -7.15 -24.13
CA LYS A 272 -28.45 -7.65 -25.07
C LYS A 272 -28.49 -9.18 -25.12
N HIS A 273 -27.34 -9.85 -25.16
CA HIS A 273 -27.30 -11.31 -25.14
C HIS A 273 -27.76 -11.87 -23.80
N ARG A 274 -27.43 -11.22 -22.69
CA ARG A 274 -27.88 -11.62 -21.35
C ARG A 274 -29.39 -11.51 -21.21
N ASP A 275 -29.97 -10.39 -21.65
CA ASP A 275 -31.41 -10.15 -21.62
C ASP A 275 -32.17 -11.15 -22.52
N ALA A 276 -31.58 -11.54 -23.65
CA ALA A 276 -32.11 -12.57 -24.54
C ALA A 276 -31.87 -14.01 -24.06
N GLY A 277 -31.35 -14.22 -22.83
CA GLY A 277 -31.08 -15.55 -22.26
C GLY A 277 -29.85 -16.28 -22.82
N ASN A 278 -29.07 -15.64 -23.70
CA ASN A 278 -27.87 -16.21 -24.32
C ASN A 278 -26.63 -16.10 -23.42
N VAL A 279 -26.69 -16.76 -22.25
CA VAL A 279 -25.68 -16.63 -21.17
C VAL A 279 -24.26 -16.99 -21.62
N GLN A 280 -24.09 -18.07 -22.39
CA GLN A 280 -22.75 -18.51 -22.85
C GLN A 280 -22.06 -17.43 -23.69
N LYS A 281 -22.81 -16.74 -24.56
CA LYS A 281 -22.27 -15.68 -25.41
C LYS A 281 -21.93 -14.44 -24.60
N ALA A 282 -22.79 -14.05 -23.67
CA ALA A 282 -22.55 -12.93 -22.76
C ALA A 282 -21.28 -13.15 -21.93
N ASP A 283 -21.11 -14.32 -21.33
CA ASP A 283 -19.94 -14.65 -20.52
C ASP A 283 -18.65 -14.71 -21.34
N SER A 284 -18.72 -15.18 -22.59
CA SER A 284 -17.60 -15.13 -23.54
C SER A 284 -17.17 -13.69 -23.84
N ILE A 285 -18.14 -12.78 -24.09
CA ILE A 285 -17.85 -11.36 -24.31
C ILE A 285 -17.18 -10.76 -23.06
N LEU A 286 -17.74 -11.02 -21.88
CA LEU A 286 -17.20 -10.53 -20.61
C LEU A 286 -15.74 -10.98 -20.40
N ARG A 287 -15.49 -12.29 -20.55
CA ARG A 287 -14.18 -12.92 -20.31
C ARG A 287 -13.11 -12.42 -21.28
N HIS A 288 -13.44 -12.30 -22.56
CA HIS A 288 -12.43 -12.04 -23.60
C HIS A 288 -12.30 -10.57 -23.99
N ASN A 289 -13.34 -9.75 -23.85
CA ASN A 289 -13.37 -8.36 -24.35
C ASN A 289 -13.41 -7.30 -23.25
N LEU A 290 -14.06 -7.61 -22.12
CA LEU A 290 -14.34 -6.64 -21.07
C LEU A 290 -13.38 -6.72 -19.87
N GLY A 291 -12.39 -7.62 -19.88
CA GLY A 291 -11.32 -7.63 -18.89
C GLY A 291 -10.47 -6.35 -18.87
N ASN A 292 -9.86 -6.04 -17.71
CA ASN A 292 -9.07 -4.82 -17.49
C ASN A 292 -7.55 -5.04 -17.56
N ARG A 293 -7.05 -6.27 -17.56
CA ARG A 293 -5.59 -6.57 -17.51
C ARG A 293 -4.73 -5.77 -18.49
N LYS A 294 -5.18 -5.63 -19.75
CA LYS A 294 -4.45 -4.84 -20.78
C LYS A 294 -4.60 -3.33 -20.56
N TRP A 295 -5.75 -2.90 -20.07
CA TRP A 295 -6.05 -1.51 -19.72
C TRP A 295 -5.16 -1.05 -18.56
N ASP A 296 -5.14 -1.82 -17.47
CA ASP A 296 -4.37 -1.52 -16.27
C ASP A 296 -2.87 -1.51 -16.57
N ARG A 297 -2.38 -2.45 -17.38
CA ARG A 297 -0.98 -2.48 -17.82
C ARG A 297 -0.61 -1.23 -18.64
N ARG A 298 -1.51 -0.75 -19.50
CA ARG A 298 -1.28 0.47 -20.30
C ARG A 298 -1.28 1.70 -19.39
N GLN A 299 -2.25 1.81 -18.48
CA GLN A 299 -2.32 2.86 -17.47
C GLN A 299 -1.04 2.95 -16.66
N GLN A 300 -0.54 1.82 -16.14
CA GLN A 300 0.69 1.75 -15.34
C GLN A 300 1.90 2.23 -16.14
N ARG A 301 2.04 1.82 -17.41
CA ARG A 301 3.13 2.30 -18.28
C ARG A 301 3.06 3.79 -18.51
N HIS A 302 1.87 4.32 -18.81
CA HIS A 302 1.71 5.75 -19.03
C HIS A 302 2.00 6.56 -17.76
N GLN A 303 1.53 6.11 -16.59
CA GLN A 303 1.86 6.74 -15.31
C GLN A 303 3.38 6.72 -15.04
N ALA A 304 4.06 5.61 -15.34
CA ALA A 304 5.50 5.53 -15.21
C ALA A 304 6.23 6.49 -16.15
N GLN A 305 5.77 6.61 -17.41
CA GLN A 305 6.31 7.57 -18.39
C GLN A 305 6.10 9.02 -17.95
N VAL A 306 4.89 9.39 -17.52
CA VAL A 306 4.59 10.74 -17.03
C VAL A 306 5.41 11.06 -15.78
N ARG A 307 5.54 10.11 -14.84
CA ARG A 307 6.36 10.30 -13.65
C ARG A 307 7.83 10.52 -14.02
N ASP A 308 8.38 9.68 -14.89
CA ASP A 308 9.78 9.81 -15.34
C ASP A 308 10.02 11.15 -16.02
N PHE A 309 9.12 11.56 -16.91
CA PHE A 309 9.15 12.85 -17.58
C PHE A 309 9.12 14.02 -16.59
N LEU A 310 8.20 14.01 -15.63
CA LEU A 310 8.09 15.04 -14.60
C LEU A 310 9.32 15.06 -13.68
N CYS A 311 9.86 13.90 -13.30
CA CYS A 311 11.07 13.81 -12.50
C CYS A 311 12.29 14.39 -13.24
N GLN A 312 12.45 14.09 -14.53
CA GLN A 312 13.51 14.66 -15.36
C GLN A 312 13.38 16.19 -15.46
N ALA A 313 12.16 16.68 -15.69
CA ALA A 313 11.89 18.12 -15.74
C ALA A 313 12.09 18.81 -14.38
N ALA A 314 11.80 18.13 -13.27
CA ALA A 314 12.07 18.66 -11.94
C ALA A 314 13.57 18.70 -11.64
N HIS A 315 14.32 17.66 -12.04
CA HIS A 315 15.77 17.65 -11.88
C HIS A 315 16.43 18.77 -12.67
N SER A 316 16.01 19.06 -13.91
CA SER A 316 16.58 20.18 -14.68
C SER A 316 16.38 21.55 -14.03
N VAL A 317 15.30 21.71 -13.25
CA VAL A 317 15.09 22.91 -12.42
C VAL A 317 16.01 22.89 -11.19
N VAL A 318 16.07 21.76 -10.48
CA VAL A 318 16.88 21.61 -9.25
C VAL A 318 18.38 21.68 -9.51
N ASP A 319 18.84 21.27 -10.70
CA ASP A 319 20.24 21.43 -11.13
C ASP A 319 20.68 22.90 -11.15
N ARG A 320 19.73 23.84 -11.28
CA ARG A 320 19.97 25.30 -11.21
C ARG A 320 19.64 25.88 -9.84
N ALA A 321 18.58 25.39 -9.20
CA ALA A 321 18.03 25.97 -7.99
C ALA A 321 18.65 25.41 -6.69
N GLY A 322 18.89 26.30 -5.72
CA GLY A 322 19.15 25.93 -4.33
C GLY A 322 17.87 25.44 -3.65
N THR A 323 17.99 24.40 -2.82
CA THR A 323 16.90 23.95 -1.93
C THR A 323 16.90 24.85 -0.68
N ILE A 324 15.76 25.50 -0.41
CA ILE A 324 15.55 26.37 0.77
C ILE A 324 15.01 25.56 1.94
#